data_AF-A0A1J4W916-F1
#
_entry.id   AF-A0A1J4W916-F1
#
_cell.length_a   1.000
_cell.length_b   1.000
_cell.length_c   1.000
_cell.angle_alpha   90.00
_cell.angle_beta   90.00
_cell.angle_gamma   90.00
#
_symmetry.space_group_name_H-M   'P 1'
#
loop_
_entity.id
_entity.type
_entity.pdbx_description
1 polymer ?
#
loop_
_entity_poly.entity_id
_entity_poly.type
_entity_poly.pdbx_seq_one_letter_code
_entity_poly.pdbx_strand_id
1 'polypeptide(L)' 'MALKTFNLNEEVYKEFSKHCKEQGISMSKKVENFIKEEIARLRIKNDVLEMKERKEGKNDSHPMGKYC' A
#
# COMPACT_ATOMS: atom_id res chain seq x y z
N MET A 1 -15.92 18.72 -0.96
CA MET A 1 -15.44 17.34 -1.21
C MET A 1 -16.40 16.66 -2.17
N ALA A 2 -15.90 15.89 -3.14
CA ALA A 2 -16.76 15.12 -4.05
C ALA A 2 -17.27 13.85 -3.35
N LEU A 3 -18.53 13.49 -3.55
CA LEU A 3 -19.09 12.23 -3.05
C LEU A 3 -18.40 11.07 -3.78
N LYS A 4 -17.82 10.14 -3.01
CA LYS A 4 -17.24 8.90 -3.53
C LYS A 4 -18.08 7.75 -3.04
N THR A 5 -18.56 6.93 -3.96
CA THR A 5 -19.37 5.75 -3.69
C THR A 5 -18.60 4.52 -4.13
N PHE A 6 -18.72 3.44 -3.35
CA PHE A 6 -18.11 2.16 -3.63
C PHE A 6 -19.01 1.07 -3.02
N ASN A 7 -18.98 -0.11 -3.61
CA ASN A 7 -19.76 -1.24 -3.14
C ASN A 7 -18.95 -2.00 -2.08
N LEU A 8 -19.58 -2.30 -0.95
CA LEU A 8 -19.04 -3.16 0.09
C LEU A 8 -19.94 -4.37 0.27
N ASN A 9 -19.35 -5.48 0.70
CA ASN A 9 -20.14 -6.60 1.20
C ASN A 9 -20.95 -6.13 2.43
N GLU A 10 -22.21 -6.53 2.50
CA GLU A 10 -23.15 -6.13 3.55
C GLU A 10 -22.67 -6.55 4.95
N GLU A 11 -22.12 -7.75 5.10
CA GLU A 11 -21.63 -8.26 6.38
C GLU A 11 -20.46 -7.43 6.89
N VAL A 12 -19.49 -7.16 6.02
CA VAL A 12 -18.31 -6.34 6.32
C VAL A 12 -18.72 -4.92 6.71
N TYR A 13 -19.67 -4.32 5.97
CA TYR A 13 -20.17 -2.99 6.30
C TYR A 13 -20.86 -2.96 7.67
N LYS A 14 -21.71 -3.95 7.97
CA LYS A 14 -22.43 -4.04 9.25
C LYS A 14 -21.46 -4.16 10.42
N GLU A 15 -20.49 -5.06 10.32
CA GLU A 15 -19.50 -5.28 11.37
C GLU A 15 -18.67 -4.01 11.63
N PHE A 16 -18.14 -3.42 10.55
CA PHE A 16 -17.34 -2.21 10.67
C PHE A 16 -18.15 -1.00 11.16
N SER A 17 -19.42 -0.91 10.77
CA SER A 17 -20.33 0.14 11.26
C SER A 17 -20.65 -0.01 12.73
N LYS A 18 -20.85 -1.24 13.20
CA LYS A 18 -21.08 -1.50 14.61
C LYS A 18 -19.85 -1.10 15.42
N HIS A 19 -18.66 -1.53 15.00
CA HIS A 19 -17.41 -1.16 15.64
C HIS A 19 -17.21 0.36 15.72
N CYS A 20 -17.43 1.09 14.62
CA CYS A 20 -17.27 2.55 14.63
C CYS A 20 -18.26 3.24 15.59
N LYS A 21 -19.51 2.75 15.67
CA LYS A 21 -20.51 3.28 16.60
C LYS A 21 -20.13 3.02 18.06
N GLU A 22 -19.68 1.81 18.38
CA GLU A 22 -19.27 1.42 19.74
C GLU A 22 -18.07 2.23 20.24
N GLN A 23 -17.16 2.60 19.33
CA GLN A 23 -15.99 3.42 19.65
C GLN A 23 -16.25 4.94 19.60
N GLY A 24 -17.45 5.37 19.22
CA GLY A 24 -17.77 6.80 19.05
C GLY A 24 -16.98 7.46 17.90
N ILE A 25 -16.56 6.68 16.90
CA ILE A 25 -15.72 7.15 15.78
C ILE A 25 -16.60 7.38 14.54
N SER A 26 -16.34 8.49 13.85
CA SER A 26 -16.93 8.74 12.53
C SER A 26 -16.41 7.72 11.51
N MET A 27 -17.34 6.96 10.92
CA MET A 27 -17.07 5.98 9.88
C MET A 27 -16.23 6.56 8.74
N SER A 28 -16.66 7.69 8.17
CA SER A 28 -15.99 8.33 7.04
C SER A 28 -14.54 8.70 7.37
N LYS A 29 -14.30 9.17 8.61
CA LYS A 29 -12.95 9.53 9.07
C LYS A 29 -12.06 8.29 9.24
N LYS A 30 -12.63 7.18 9.72
CA LYS A 30 -11.90 5.91 9.85
C LYS A 30 -11.52 5.35 8.48
N VAL A 31 -12.44 5.38 7.51
CA VAL A 31 -12.17 4.96 6.12
C VAL A 31 -11.11 5.85 5.47
N GLU A 32 -11.19 7.16 5.65
CA GLU A 32 -10.19 8.08 5.09
C GLU A 32 -8.79 7.81 5.66
N ASN A 33 -8.69 7.61 6.97
CA ASN A 33 -7.42 7.26 7.61
C ASN A 33 -6.88 5.91 7.12
N PHE A 34 -7.74 4.90 6.99
CA PHE A 34 -7.35 3.61 6.42
C PHE A 34 -6.77 3.75 5.01
N ILE A 35 -7.43 4.53 4.14
CA ILE A 35 -6.94 4.79 2.77
C ILE A 35 -5.59 5.51 2.80
N LYS A 36 -5.40 6.49 3.69
CA LYS A 36 -4.11 7.21 3.84
C LYS A 36 -2.98 6.28 4.27
N GLU A 37 -3.23 5.42 5.25
CA GLU A 37 -2.27 4.42 5.72
C GLU A 37 -1.93 3.43 4.61
N GLU A 38 -2.91 2.99 3.84
CA GLU A 38 -2.69 2.06 2.72
C GLU A 38 -1.87 2.71 1.60
N ILE A 39 -2.14 3.97 1.25
CA ILE A 39 -1.32 4.72 0.29
C ILE A 39 0.14 4.83 0.78
N ALA A 40 0.35 5.10 2.07
CA ALA A 40 1.70 5.18 2.63
C ALA A 40 2.43 3.84 2.55
N ARG A 41 1.75 2.73 2.86
CA ARG A 41 2.31 1.36 2.71
C ARG A 41 2.67 1.04 1.26
N LEU A 42 1.80 1.38 0.30
CA LEU A 42 2.05 1.14 -1.12
C LEU A 42 3.26 1.91 -1.64
N ARG A 43 3.45 3.17 -1.21
CA ARG A 43 4.64 3.96 -1.57
C ARG A 43 5.93 3.32 -1.09
N ILE A 44 5.98 2.90 0.17
CA ILE A 44 7.16 2.22 0.74
C ILE A 44 7.45 0.93 -0.03
N LYS A 45 6.42 0.14 -0.35
CA LYS A 45 6.58 -1.10 -1.11
C LYS A 45 7.16 -0.86 -2.50
N ASN A 46 6.69 0.19 -3.19
CA ASN A 46 7.21 0.57 -4.50
C ASN A 46 8.67 1.04 -4.41
N ASP A 47 9.02 1.88 -3.44
CA ASP A 47 10.40 2.34 -3.24
C ASP A 47 11.36 1.17 -2.97
N VAL A 48 10.92 0.18 -2.18
CA VAL A 48 11.69 -1.05 -1.90
C VAL A 48 11.86 -1.92 -3.15
N LEU A 49 10.83 -2.01 -4.00
CA LEU A 49 10.91 -2.73 -5.28
C LEU A 49 11.89 -2.05 -6.24
N GLU A 50 11.81 -0.72 -6.40
CA GLU A 50 12.74 0.03 -7.24
C GLU A 50 14.19 -0.09 -6.76
N MET A 51 14.41 -0.14 -5.45
CA MET A 51 15.75 -0.38 -4.88
C MET A 51 16.28 -1.79 -5.11
N LYS A 52 15.41 -2.80 -5.23
CA LYS A 52 15.81 -4.18 -5.56
C LYS A 52 16.19 -4.34 -7.03
N GLU A 53 15.41 -3.76 -7.94
CA GLU A 53 15.69 -3.81 -9.38
C GLU A 53 17.03 -3.15 -9.74
N ARG A 54 17.42 -2.07 -9.03
CA ARG A 54 18.76 -1.46 -9.19
C ARG A 54 19.92 -2.34 -8.74
N LYS A 55 19.68 -3.32 -7.87
CA LYS A 55 20.72 -4.24 -7.37
C LYS A 55 20.85 -5.49 -8.23
N GLU A 56 19.79 -5.92 -8.91
CA GLU A 56 19.81 -7.09 -9.79
C GLU A 56 20.34 -6.77 -11.20
N GLY A 57 20.38 -5.50 -11.62
CA GLY A 57 21.00 -5.05 -12.88
C GLY A 57 22.53 -4.90 -12.88
N LYS A 58 23.24 -5.43 -11.88
CA LYS A 58 24.72 -5.37 -11.76
C LYS A 58 25.36 -6.76 -11.65
N ASN A 59 24.91 -7.72 -12.46
CA ASN A 59 25.59 -9.00 -12.64
C ASN A 59 25.91 -9.25 -14.12
N ASP A 60 26.29 -8.22 -14.86
CA ASP A 60 26.89 -8.40 -16.18
C ASP A 60 28.41 -8.30 -16.08
N SER A 61 29.03 -9.49 -16.16
CA SER A 61 30.28 -9.76 -16.85
C SER A 61 31.51 -8.98 -16.40
N HIS A 62 32.28 -9.56 -15.46
CA HIS A 62 33.72 -9.30 -15.42
C HIS A 62 34.37 -9.95 -16.65
N PRO A 63 34.95 -9.20 -17.61
CA PRO A 63 35.82 -9.81 -18.60
C PRO A 63 37.13 -10.19 -17.89
N MET A 64 37.27 -11.48 -17.55
CA MET A 64 38.57 -12.07 -17.27
C MET A 64 39.35 -12.13 -18.59
N GLY A 65 40.01 -11.03 -18.93
CA GLY A 65 40.97 -10.94 -20.01
C GLY A 65 41.73 -9.62 -19.84
N LYS A 66 43.03 -9.63 -19.56
CA LYS A 66 44.05 -10.36 -20.32
C LYS A 66 45.17 -10.82 -19.40
N TYR A 67 45.45 -12.12 -19.45
CA TYR A 67 46.82 -12.59 -19.45
C TYR A 67 47.50 -12.01 -20.69
N CYS A 68 48.56 -11.22 -20.48
CA CYS A 68 49.75 -11.05 -21.32
C CYS A 68 50.68 -10.07 -20.61
#